data_AF-I4BRY1-F1
#
_entry.id   AF-I4BRY1-F1
#
_cell.length_a   1.000
_cell.length_b   1.000
_cell.length_c   1.000
_cell.angle_alpha   90.00
_cell.angle_beta   90.00
_cell.angle_gamma   90.00
#
_symmetry.space_group_name_H-M   'P 1'
#
loop_
_entity.id
_entity.type
_entity.pdbx_description
1 polymer ?
#
loop_
_entity_poly.entity_id
_entity_poly.type
_entity_poly.pdbx_seq_one_letter_code
_entity_poly.pdbx_strand_id
1 'polypeptide(L)'
;MSRSAHADATGGDDPSTGAARSTVNVSGDLLAVSRAAVRLVRARTGRAYSLRQFTEEALMAQIQTIAETYNDGHVIRPDDTPLEKGRVWG
;
A
#
# COMPACT_ATOMS: atom_id res chain seq x y z
N MET A 1 -7.38 28.82 -53.84
CA MET A 1 -7.94 29.24 -52.54
C MET A 1 -8.57 28.03 -51.86
N SER A 2 -7.99 27.60 -50.72
CA SER A 2 -8.62 26.88 -49.57
C SER A 2 -9.22 25.47 -49.82
N ARG A 3 -9.03 24.39 -49.02
CA ARG A 3 -8.64 24.13 -47.61
C ARG A 3 -7.90 22.77 -47.55
N SER A 4 -6.83 22.56 -46.77
CA SER A 4 -6.79 22.08 -45.35
C SER A 4 -7.68 20.85 -45.10
N ALA A 5 -7.25 19.75 -44.49
CA ALA A 5 -6.06 19.44 -43.70
C ALA A 5 -5.79 17.91 -43.77
N HIS A 6 -4.52 17.52 -43.85
CA HIS A 6 -4.12 16.14 -43.59
C HIS A 6 -4.13 15.91 -42.08
N ALA A 7 -4.89 14.89 -41.67
CA ALA A 7 -4.92 14.39 -40.32
C ALA A 7 -3.53 13.84 -39.95
N ASP A 8 -2.91 14.43 -38.93
CA ASP A 8 -1.79 13.81 -38.23
C ASP A 8 -2.35 13.14 -36.97
N ALA A 9 -2.36 11.83 -37.01
CA ALA A 9 -2.66 10.98 -35.88
C ALA A 9 -1.33 10.50 -35.33
N THR A 10 -0.82 11.11 -34.26
CA THR A 10 0.06 10.45 -33.29
C THR A 10 0.03 11.23 -31.98
N GLY A 11 -0.57 10.63 -30.96
CA GLY A 11 -0.69 11.20 -29.63
C GLY A 11 -1.58 10.31 -28.79
N GLY A 12 -1.21 9.02 -28.70
CA GLY A 12 -1.80 8.11 -27.75
C GLY A 12 -1.34 8.49 -26.35
N ASP A 13 -1.97 9.50 -25.76
CA ASP A 13 -2.07 9.60 -24.32
C ASP A 13 -3.05 8.51 -23.89
N ASP A 14 -2.50 7.33 -23.65
CA ASP A 14 -3.17 6.31 -22.86
C ASP A 14 -2.90 6.66 -21.39
N PRO A 15 -3.82 7.33 -20.65
CA PRO A 15 -3.70 7.38 -19.21
C PRO A 15 -3.97 5.96 -18.71
N SER A 16 -2.91 5.15 -18.72
CA SER A 16 -2.78 4.04 -17.79
C SER A 16 -3.13 4.63 -16.43
N THR A 17 -4.37 4.35 -16.01
CA THR A 17 -4.91 4.66 -14.69
C THR A 17 -4.14 3.74 -13.75
N GLY A 18 -2.87 4.09 -13.52
CA GLY A 18 -2.01 3.43 -12.57
C GLY A 18 -2.65 3.71 -11.23
N ALA A 19 -3.37 2.72 -10.71
CA ALA A 19 -4.00 2.78 -9.40
C ALA A 19 -3.04 3.48 -8.43
N ALA A 20 -3.53 4.53 -7.77
CA ALA A 20 -2.71 5.38 -6.92
C ALA A 20 -1.94 4.49 -5.94
N ARG A 21 -0.60 4.47 -6.07
CA ARG A 21 0.24 3.67 -5.18
C ARG A 21 0.24 4.30 -3.80
N SER A 22 -0.32 3.59 -2.82
CA SER A 22 -0.25 3.98 -1.42
C SER A 22 1.15 3.69 -0.88
N THR A 23 1.75 4.67 -0.19
CA THR A 23 3.06 4.53 0.45
C THR A 23 2.97 5.00 1.90
N VAL A 24 3.68 4.31 2.80
CA VAL A 24 3.76 4.64 4.22
C VAL A 24 5.24 4.71 4.60
N ASN A 25 5.62 5.72 5.37
CA ASN A 25 6.98 5.85 5.89
C ASN A 25 7.17 4.93 7.10
N VAL A 26 8.21 4.11 7.08
CA VAL A 26 8.63 3.24 8.19
C VAL A 26 10.13 3.42 8.42
N SER A 27 10.60 3.20 9.66
CA SER A 27 12.02 3.28 9.94
C SER A 27 12.81 2.20 9.17
N GLY A 28 14.06 2.50 8.85
CA GLY A 28 14.95 1.58 8.14
C GLY A 28 15.14 0.27 8.91
N ASP A 29 15.29 0.34 10.23
CA ASP A 29 15.46 -0.81 11.10
C ASP A 29 14.23 -1.71 11.12
N LEU A 30 13.04 -1.12 11.24
CA LEU A 30 11.78 -1.88 11.20
C LEU A 30 11.61 -2.60 9.86
N LEU A 31 11.94 -1.92 8.75
CA LEU A 31 11.93 -2.54 7.43
C LEU A 31 12.94 -3.69 7.31
N ALA A 32 14.14 -3.55 7.88
CA ALA A 32 15.16 -4.60 7.88
C ALA A 32 14.69 -5.84 8.65
N VAL A 33 14.13 -5.65 9.85
CA VAL A 33 13.56 -6.75 10.67
C VAL A 33 12.38 -7.40 9.95
N SER A 34 11.49 -6.61 9.34
CA SER A 34 10.34 -7.13 8.59
C SER A 34 10.78 -8.02 7.42
N ARG A 35 11.82 -7.62 6.69
CA ARG A 35 12.43 -8.46 5.63
C ARG A 35 13.01 -9.76 6.18
N ALA A 36 13.65 -9.73 7.36
CA ALA A 36 14.19 -10.92 8.00
C ALA A 36 13.07 -11.90 8.42
N ALA A 37 11.98 -11.39 9.00
CA ALA A 37 10.81 -12.19 9.37
C ALA A 37 10.18 -12.89 8.14
N VAL A 38 10.00 -12.17 7.03
CA VAL A 38 9.49 -12.77 5.79
C VAL A 38 10.41 -13.89 5.28
N ARG A 39 11.73 -13.66 5.26
CA ARG A 39 12.69 -14.72 4.85
C ARG A 39 12.60 -15.94 5.74
N LEU A 40 12.45 -15.76 7.06
CA LEU A 40 12.28 -16.86 8.01
C LEU A 40 11.04 -17.70 7.70
N VAL A 41 9.89 -17.06 7.46
CA VAL A 41 8.64 -17.78 7.12
C VAL A 41 8.80 -18.59 5.83
N ARG A 42 9.40 -17.99 4.79
CA ARG A 42 9.67 -18.69 3.52
C ARG A 42 10.57 -19.90 3.71
N ALA A 43 11.64 -19.74 4.49
CA ALA A 43 12.56 -20.83 4.78
C ALA A 43 11.90 -21.97 5.58
N ARG A 44 10.99 -21.64 6.51
CA ARG A 44 10.30 -22.64 7.35
C ARG A 44 9.16 -23.37 6.66
N THR A 45 8.46 -22.71 5.75
CA THR A 45 7.23 -23.23 5.16
C THR A 45 7.38 -23.67 3.70
N GLY A 46 8.45 -23.26 3.03
CA GLY A 46 8.62 -23.44 1.58
C GLY A 46 7.64 -22.64 0.72
N ARG A 47 6.78 -21.81 1.33
CA ARG A 47 5.74 -21.05 0.61
C ARG A 47 6.27 -19.73 0.08
N ALA A 48 5.66 -19.28 -1.02
CA ALA A 48 5.78 -17.90 -1.44
C ALA A 48 5.06 -17.01 -0.41
N TYR A 49 5.84 -16.24 0.35
CA TYR A 49 5.35 -15.28 1.33
C TYR A 49 6.06 -13.95 1.08
N SER A 50 5.28 -12.91 0.80
CA SER A 50 5.80 -11.62 0.32
C SER A 50 5.79 -10.57 1.42
N LEU A 51 6.60 -9.52 1.27
CA LEU A 51 6.55 -8.38 2.18
C LEU A 51 5.20 -7.67 2.12
N ARG A 52 4.55 -7.62 0.94
CA ARG A 52 3.18 -7.10 0.81
C ARG A 52 2.20 -7.88 1.68
N GLN A 53 2.20 -9.21 1.57
CA GLN A 53 1.32 -10.06 2.34
C GLN A 53 1.56 -9.91 3.84
N PHE A 54 2.82 -9.91 4.27
CA PHE A 54 3.19 -9.64 5.66
C PHE A 54 2.63 -8.31 6.15
N THR A 55 2.77 -7.24 5.36
CA THR A 55 2.25 -5.93 5.74
C THR A 55 0.73 -5.92 5.81
N GLU A 56 0.02 -6.54 4.86
CA GLU A 56 -1.44 -6.64 4.87
C GLU A 56 -1.93 -7.42 6.10
N GLU A 57 -1.33 -8.57 6.40
CA GLU A 57 -1.65 -9.37 7.59
C GLU A 57 -1.38 -8.62 8.90
N ALA A 58 -0.24 -7.93 9.00
CA ALA A 58 0.10 -7.13 10.16
C ALA A 58 -0.87 -5.96 10.37
N LEU A 59 -1.25 -5.27 9.29
CA LEU A 59 -2.25 -4.19 9.35
C LEU A 59 -3.61 -4.72 9.79
N MET A 60 -4.08 -5.83 9.22
CA MET A 60 -5.35 -6.45 9.61
C MET A 60 -5.35 -6.87 11.09
N ALA A 61 -4.27 -7.49 11.56
CA ALA A 61 -4.15 -7.89 12.96
C ALA A 61 -4.19 -6.69 13.92
N GLN A 62 -3.52 -5.59 13.56
CA GLN A 62 -3.55 -4.37 14.36
C GLN A 62 -4.91 -3.67 14.32
N ILE A 63 -5.58 -3.61 13.17
CA ILE A 63 -6.95 -3.08 13.05
C ILE A 63 -7.91 -3.87 13.94
N GLN A 64 -7.80 -5.20 13.95
CA GLN A 64 -8.61 -6.05 14.83
C GLN A 64 -8.35 -5.74 16.31
N THR A 65 -7.08 -5.62 16.70
CA THR A 65 -6.69 -5.23 18.07
C THR A 65 -7.30 -3.87 18.45
N ILE A 66 -7.29 -2.90 17.54
CA ILE A 66 -7.88 -1.57 17.75
C ILE A 66 -9.40 -1.68 17.87
N ALA A 67 -10.06 -2.48 17.03
CA ALA A 67 -11.50 -2.69 17.09
C ALA A 67 -11.93 -3.27 18.45
N GLU A 68 -11.21 -4.28 18.93
CA GLU A 68 -11.45 -4.90 20.24
C GLU A 68 -11.20 -3.93 21.40
N THR A 69 -10.15 -3.12 21.31
CA THR A 69 -9.73 -2.25 22.42
C THR A 69 -10.52 -0.95 22.48
N TYR A 70 -10.88 -0.39 21.32
CA TYR A 70 -11.38 0.98 21.20
C TYR A 70 -12.73 1.11 20.49
N ASN A 71 -13.26 0.04 19.92
CA ASN A 71 -14.54 0.05 19.21
C ASN A 71 -15.50 -1.03 19.71
N ASP A 72 -15.36 -1.44 20.97
CA ASP A 72 -16.19 -2.46 21.63
C ASP A 72 -16.28 -3.79 20.85
N GLY A 73 -15.22 -4.13 20.11
CA GLY A 73 -15.18 -5.30 19.23
C GLY A 73 -15.99 -5.17 17.94
N HIS A 74 -16.60 -4.01 17.68
CA HIS A 74 -17.28 -3.75 16.42
C HIS A 74 -16.28 -3.50 15.28
N VAL A 75 -16.66 -3.91 14.08
CA VAL A 75 -15.85 -3.71 12.86
C VAL A 75 -15.66 -2.22 12.58
N ILE A 76 -14.41 -1.82 12.36
CA ILE A 76 -14.05 -0.46 11.92
C ILE A 76 -14.40 -0.32 10.44
N ARG A 77 -15.18 0.73 10.09
CA ARG A 77 -15.59 0.99 8.70
C ARG A 77 -14.50 1.76 7.94
N PRO A 78 -14.42 1.61 6.61
CA PRO A 78 -13.54 2.44 5.79
C PRO A 78 -13.80 3.93 6.00
N ASP A 79 -12.74 4.72 5.97
CA ASP A 79 -12.75 6.18 6.05
C ASP A 79 -11.73 6.74 5.04
N ASP A 80 -12.19 7.66 4.19
CA ASP A 80 -11.38 8.30 3.14
C ASP A 80 -10.80 9.66 3.59
N THR A 81 -11.08 10.08 4.83
CA THR A 81 -10.55 11.32 5.41
C THR A 81 -9.03 11.18 5.62
N PRO A 82 -8.18 12.02 5.00
CA PRO A 82 -6.74 11.90 5.16
C PRO A 82 -6.29 12.18 6.59
N LEU A 83 -5.40 11.34 7.11
CA LEU A 83 -4.70 11.61 8.36
C LEU A 83 -3.54 12.58 8.14
N GLU A 84 -3.16 13.31 9.20
CA GLU A 84 -1.96 14.13 9.18
C GLU A 84 -0.72 13.30 8.84
N LYS A 85 0.23 13.89 8.12
CA LYS A 85 1.49 13.20 7.80
C LYS A 85 2.22 12.86 9.08
N GLY A 86 2.57 11.58 9.26
CA GLY A 86 3.38 11.14 10.39
C GLY A 86 4.71 11.91 10.46
N ARG A 87 5.06 12.42 11.65
CA ARG A 87 6.36 13.02 11.90
C ARG A 87 7.38 11.91 12.16
N VAL A 88 8.52 11.95 11.49
CA VAL A 88 9.70 11.18 11.89
C VAL A 88 10.18 11.74 13.23
N TRP A 89 10.07 10.97 14.31
CA TRP A 89 10.84 11.26 15.51
C TRP A 89 12.30 10.91 15.21
N GLY A 90 13.17 11.90 15.36
CA GLY A 90 14.62 11.75 15.28
C GLY A 90 15.22 11.19 16.56
#